data_AF-A0A2I9DP60-F1
#
_entry.id   AF-A0A2I9DP60-F1
#
_cell.length_a   1.000
_cell.length_b   1.000
_cell.length_c   1.000
_cell.angle_alpha   90.00
_cell.angle_beta   90.00
_cell.angle_gamma   90.00
#
_symmetry.space_group_name_H-M   'P 1'
#
loop_
_entity.id
_entity.type
_entity.pdbx_description
1 polymer ?
#
loop_
_entity_poly.entity_id
_entity_poly.type
_entity_poly.pdbx_seq_one_letter_code
_entity_poly.pdbx_strand_id
1 'polypeptide(L)'
;MTADVRAVAVEVLPEPGRAEIVVTFEDDQAYQVRYAALLGEDRFAPLTLKRVRAAPTTDGTRILWPGGVSLDAASVREAPHGPVPLDLVRVTPAARRWRPLYPWLALNDPPASQRCKEAQDAPCVARLLGWRVEELTLALHAYPPPEVALPRLHDLGCALAELFGSSATTVLRRPWPPARAVRVSDPLVSMLDAIKAGRPDLVERPLLRIAAGDP
;
A
#
# COMPACT_ATOMS: atom_id res chain seq x y z
N MET A 1 -8.04 7.19 -33.36
CA MET A 1 -8.75 6.27 -32.45
C MET A 1 -7.93 6.21 -31.17
N THR A 2 -8.29 7.02 -30.17
CA THR A 2 -7.80 6.85 -28.81
C THR A 2 -8.42 5.55 -28.30
N ALA A 3 -7.61 4.57 -27.92
CA ALA A 3 -8.13 3.38 -27.28
C ALA A 3 -8.89 3.80 -26.01
N ASP A 4 -10.07 3.24 -25.78
CA ASP A 4 -10.84 3.51 -24.57
C ASP A 4 -10.02 3.07 -23.35
N VAL A 5 -9.70 4.03 -22.49
CA VAL A 5 -8.94 3.78 -21.27
C VAL A 5 -9.87 3.19 -20.23
N ARG A 6 -9.59 1.96 -19.78
CA ARG A 6 -10.45 1.21 -18.85
C ARG A 6 -9.71 0.81 -17.57
N ALA A 7 -10.23 1.27 -16.45
CA ALA A 7 -9.81 0.86 -15.12
C ALA A 7 -10.50 -0.46 -14.74
N VAL A 8 -9.72 -1.41 -14.25
CA VAL A 8 -10.20 -2.73 -13.79
C VAL A 8 -10.24 -2.84 -12.27
N ALA A 9 -9.43 -2.04 -11.57
CA ALA A 9 -9.44 -1.97 -10.12
C ALA A 9 -9.05 -0.57 -9.64
N VAL A 10 -9.61 -0.17 -8.51
CA VAL A 10 -9.31 1.10 -7.84
C VAL A 10 -9.13 0.83 -6.37
N GLU A 11 -8.02 1.32 -5.82
CA GLU A 11 -7.69 1.16 -4.43
C GLU A 11 -7.37 2.54 -3.82
N VAL A 12 -8.07 2.92 -2.76
CA VAL A 12 -7.80 4.15 -2.02
C VAL A 12 -6.75 3.85 -0.96
N LEU A 13 -5.64 4.58 -0.95
CA LEU A 13 -4.59 4.36 0.05
C LEU A 13 -5.14 4.71 1.44
N PRO A 14 -5.12 3.80 2.44
CA PRO A 14 -5.66 4.04 3.78
C PRO A 14 -4.81 5.03 4.59
N GLU A 15 -3.68 5.47 4.02
CA GLU A 15 -2.72 6.34 4.68
C GLU A 15 -3.32 7.73 4.92
N PRO A 16 -3.49 8.16 6.18
CA PRO A 16 -4.14 9.42 6.49
C PRO A 16 -3.42 10.60 5.86
N GLY A 17 -4.18 11.50 5.23
CA GLY A 17 -3.68 12.80 4.76
C GLY A 17 -2.92 12.77 3.43
N ARG A 18 -2.80 11.61 2.77
CA ARG A 18 -2.10 11.53 1.48
C ARG A 18 -2.95 11.83 0.27
N ALA A 19 -4.27 11.60 0.37
CA ALA A 19 -5.19 11.77 -0.75
C ALA A 19 -4.63 11.08 -2.01
N GLU A 20 -4.31 9.80 -1.90
CA GLU A 20 -3.70 9.01 -2.98
C GLU A 20 -4.58 7.81 -3.31
N ILE A 21 -4.69 7.50 -4.60
CA ILE A 21 -5.32 6.29 -5.11
C ILE A 21 -4.35 5.53 -6.00
N VAL A 22 -4.56 4.22 -6.10
CA VAL A 22 -3.95 3.37 -7.10
C VAL A 22 -5.06 2.91 -8.04
N VAL A 23 -4.85 3.09 -9.33
CA VAL A 23 -5.78 2.65 -10.38
C VAL A 23 -5.05 1.67 -11.28
N THR A 24 -5.59 0.46 -11.37
CA THR A 24 -5.08 -0.58 -12.26
C THR A 24 -5.90 -0.57 -13.54
N PHE A 25 -5.22 -0.61 -14.68
CA PHE A 25 -5.83 -0.60 -16.01
C PHE A 25 -5.68 -1.97 -16.70
N GLU A 26 -6.41 -2.17 -17.80
CA GLU A 26 -6.39 -3.41 -18.59
C GLU A 26 -5.00 -3.76 -19.18
N ASP A 27 -4.06 -2.82 -19.23
CA ASP A 27 -2.68 -3.04 -19.71
C ASP A 27 -1.71 -3.50 -18.61
N ASP A 28 -2.25 -4.04 -17.51
CA ASP A 28 -1.49 -4.50 -16.34
C ASP A 28 -0.57 -3.42 -15.73
N GLN A 29 -0.91 -2.14 -15.92
CA GLN A 29 -0.24 -1.02 -15.25
C GLN A 29 -1.11 -0.47 -14.12
N ALA A 30 -0.45 -0.16 -13.01
CA ALA A 30 -1.04 0.50 -11.85
C ALA A 30 -0.46 1.91 -11.70
N TYR A 31 -1.33 2.90 -11.77
CA TYR A 31 -1.00 4.32 -11.65
C TYR A 31 -1.33 4.76 -10.23
N GLN A 32 -0.31 5.17 -9.48
CA GLN A 32 -0.51 5.83 -8.20
C GLN A 32 -0.54 7.34 -8.43
N VAL A 33 -1.66 7.96 -8.09
CA VAL A 33 -1.86 9.39 -8.25
C VAL A 33 -2.29 10.03 -6.93
N ARG A 34 -1.88 11.28 -6.74
CA ARG A 34 -2.34 12.12 -5.64
C ARG A 34 -3.45 13.04 -6.15
N TYR A 35 -4.57 13.06 -5.44
CA TYR A 35 -5.74 13.87 -5.71
C TYR A 35 -5.92 15.00 -4.69
N ALA A 36 -4.86 15.38 -3.96
CA ALA A 36 -4.89 16.43 -2.93
C ALA A 36 -5.38 17.78 -3.48
N ALA A 37 -5.03 18.13 -4.72
CA ALA A 37 -5.49 19.35 -5.38
C ALA A 37 -7.02 19.40 -5.56
N LEU A 38 -7.67 18.23 -5.69
CA LEU A 38 -9.12 18.14 -5.85
C LEU A 38 -9.88 18.38 -4.56
N LEU A 39 -9.25 18.18 -3.39
CA LEU A 39 -9.94 18.30 -2.10
C LEU A 39 -10.45 19.71 -1.79
N GLY A 40 -9.93 20.73 -2.47
CA GLY A 40 -10.38 22.11 -2.34
C GLY A 40 -11.59 22.48 -3.22
N GLU A 41 -12.06 21.57 -4.08
CA GLU A 41 -13.21 21.80 -4.95
C GLU A 41 -14.49 21.20 -4.36
N ASP A 42 -15.59 21.96 -4.33
CA ASP A 42 -16.86 21.53 -3.74
C ASP A 42 -17.38 20.20 -4.31
N ARG A 43 -17.20 19.98 -5.62
CA ARG A 43 -17.59 18.72 -6.31
C ARG A 43 -16.83 17.48 -5.82
N PHE A 44 -15.67 17.66 -5.20
CA PHE A 44 -14.79 16.60 -4.72
C PHE A 44 -14.70 16.56 -3.19
N ALA A 45 -15.46 17.40 -2.48
CA ALA A 45 -15.50 17.42 -1.01
C ALA A 45 -15.77 16.02 -0.38
N PRO A 46 -16.60 15.13 -0.96
CA PRO A 46 -16.79 13.77 -0.42
C PRO A 46 -15.53 12.89 -0.41
N LEU A 47 -14.49 13.22 -1.21
CA LEU A 47 -13.21 12.50 -1.20
C LEU A 47 -12.44 12.64 0.12
N THR A 48 -12.81 13.62 0.96
CA THR A 48 -12.20 13.84 2.28
C THR A 48 -12.63 12.78 3.32
N LEU A 49 -13.65 11.98 3.02
CA LEU A 49 -14.18 10.95 3.92
C LEU A 49 -13.21 9.75 4.00
N LYS A 50 -12.57 9.60 5.17
CA LYS A 50 -11.41 8.71 5.44
C LYS A 50 -11.60 7.19 5.22
N ARG A 51 -12.75 6.73 4.70
CA ARG A 51 -13.08 5.29 4.56
C ARG A 51 -13.90 4.97 3.32
N VAL A 52 -13.96 5.88 2.36
CA VAL A 52 -14.80 5.69 1.18
C VAL A 52 -14.04 4.86 0.14
N ARG A 53 -14.53 3.64 -0.11
CA ARG A 53 -13.99 2.75 -1.16
C ARG A 53 -14.44 3.28 -2.52
N ALA A 54 -13.48 3.66 -3.35
CA ALA A 54 -13.74 3.93 -4.76
C ALA A 54 -13.82 2.61 -5.54
N ALA A 55 -14.59 2.60 -6.62
CA ALA A 55 -14.69 1.47 -7.52
C ALA A 55 -14.80 1.95 -8.97
N PRO A 56 -14.25 1.20 -9.95
CA PRO A 56 -14.49 1.49 -11.35
C PRO A 56 -15.97 1.26 -11.70
N THR A 57 -16.49 1.99 -12.69
CA THR A 57 -17.76 1.68 -13.34
C THR A 57 -17.70 0.32 -14.05
N THR A 58 -18.86 -0.24 -14.41
CA THR A 58 -18.94 -1.53 -15.12
C THR A 58 -18.17 -1.54 -16.46
N ASP A 59 -18.08 -0.39 -17.13
CA ASP A 59 -17.31 -0.20 -18.36
C ASP A 59 -15.85 0.24 -18.12
N GLY A 60 -15.45 0.47 -16.87
CA GLY A 60 -14.12 0.89 -16.48
C GLY A 60 -13.74 2.33 -16.87
N THR A 61 -14.63 3.10 -17.49
CA THR A 61 -14.29 4.44 -18.01
C THR A 61 -14.23 5.51 -16.91
N ARG A 62 -14.84 5.24 -15.76
CA ARG A 62 -14.87 6.15 -14.61
C ARG A 62 -14.58 5.42 -13.31
N ILE A 63 -14.16 6.21 -12.33
CA ILE A 63 -13.92 5.80 -10.95
C ILE A 63 -14.96 6.53 -10.10
N LEU A 64 -15.75 5.77 -9.34
CA LEU A 64 -16.84 6.28 -8.52
C LEU A 64 -16.53 6.15 -7.04
N TRP A 65 -16.77 7.23 -6.30
CA TRP A 65 -16.84 7.21 -4.84
C TRP A 65 -18.30 7.21 -4.37
N PRO A 66 -18.61 6.49 -3.29
CA PRO A 66 -19.84 6.70 -2.52
C PRO A 66 -20.08 8.18 -2.24
N GLY A 67 -21.26 8.67 -2.60
CA GLY A 67 -21.61 10.11 -2.57
C GLY A 67 -21.70 10.77 -3.95
N GLY A 68 -21.46 10.03 -5.04
CA GLY A 68 -21.71 10.48 -6.41
C GLY A 68 -20.54 11.21 -7.07
N VAL A 69 -19.38 11.26 -6.41
CA VAL A 69 -18.15 11.81 -6.99
C VAL A 69 -17.58 10.84 -8.01
N SER A 70 -17.23 11.35 -9.19
CA SER A 70 -16.62 10.57 -10.25
C SER A 70 -15.34 11.20 -10.77
N LEU A 71 -14.35 10.37 -11.09
CA LEU A 71 -13.12 10.74 -11.80
C LEU A 71 -13.02 9.93 -13.08
N ASP A 72 -12.78 10.56 -14.22
CA ASP A 72 -12.59 9.83 -15.48
C ASP A 72 -11.27 9.05 -15.45
N ALA A 73 -11.29 7.79 -15.90
CA ALA A 73 -10.13 6.91 -15.88
C ALA A 73 -8.99 7.44 -16.78
N ALA A 74 -9.34 8.11 -17.88
CA ALA A 74 -8.39 8.81 -18.75
C ALA A 74 -7.59 9.89 -17.99
N SER A 75 -8.24 10.67 -17.13
CA SER A 75 -7.58 11.70 -16.32
C SER A 75 -6.50 11.13 -15.40
N VAL A 76 -6.72 9.94 -14.85
CA VAL A 76 -5.72 9.25 -14.03
C VAL A 76 -4.55 8.78 -14.89
N ARG A 77 -4.82 8.21 -16.05
CA ARG A 77 -3.79 7.68 -16.96
C ARG A 77 -2.93 8.79 -17.57
N GLU A 78 -3.52 9.96 -17.80
CA GLU A 78 -2.85 11.12 -18.38
C GLU A 78 -2.18 12.02 -17.33
N ALA A 79 -2.31 11.71 -16.03
CA ALA A 79 -1.66 12.48 -14.97
C ALA A 79 -0.13 12.56 -15.20
N PRO A 80 0.53 13.73 -14.99
CA PRO A 80 -0.02 14.98 -14.44
C PRO A 80 -0.60 15.94 -15.50
N HIS A 81 -0.75 15.51 -16.75
CA HIS A 81 -1.13 16.36 -17.89
C HIS A 81 -2.60 16.22 -18.30
N GLY A 82 -3.38 15.40 -17.59
CA GLY A 82 -4.80 15.19 -17.84
C GLY A 82 -5.68 16.41 -17.50
N PRO A 83 -6.98 16.34 -17.82
CA PRO A 83 -7.92 17.45 -17.63
C PRO A 83 -8.28 17.74 -16.16
N VAL A 84 -7.94 16.83 -15.25
CA VAL A 84 -8.16 16.98 -13.81
C VAL A 84 -6.81 17.07 -13.11
N PRO A 85 -6.60 18.02 -12.19
CA PRO A 85 -5.29 18.20 -11.54
C PRO A 85 -5.01 17.03 -10.59
N LEU A 86 -4.20 16.10 -11.07
CA LEU A 86 -3.70 14.93 -10.35
C LEU A 86 -2.18 14.93 -10.45
N ASP A 87 -1.50 14.65 -9.34
CA ASP A 87 -0.05 14.44 -9.39
C ASP A 87 0.24 12.96 -9.61
N LEU A 88 0.97 12.63 -10.68
CA LEU A 88 1.48 11.28 -10.85
C LEU A 88 2.59 11.01 -9.82
N VAL A 89 2.37 10.04 -8.94
CA VAL A 89 3.38 9.62 -7.95
C VAL A 89 4.30 8.57 -8.57
N ARG A 90 3.73 7.55 -9.21
CA ARG A 90 4.47 6.50 -9.93
C ARG A 90 3.56 5.65 -10.80
N VAL A 91 4.17 5.00 -11.79
CA VAL A 91 3.57 3.91 -12.57
C VAL A 91 4.33 2.63 -12.25
N THR A 92 3.61 1.56 -11.95
CA THR A 92 4.20 0.25 -11.65
C THR A 92 3.41 -0.87 -12.31
N PRO A 93 4.03 -2.01 -12.65
CA PRO A 93 3.28 -3.20 -13.05
C PRO A 93 2.25 -3.58 -11.97
N ALA A 94 1.06 -4.01 -12.39
CA ALA A 94 -0.05 -4.37 -11.51
C ALA A 94 0.33 -5.48 -10.51
N ALA A 95 1.27 -6.36 -10.85
CA ALA A 95 1.81 -7.38 -9.94
C ALA A 95 2.73 -6.84 -8.83
N ARG A 96 3.20 -5.59 -8.97
CA ARG A 96 4.12 -4.91 -8.04
C ARG A 96 3.48 -3.73 -7.32
N ARG A 97 2.20 -3.45 -7.58
CA ARG A 97 1.47 -2.39 -6.86
C ARG A 97 1.47 -2.71 -5.37
N TRP A 98 1.50 -1.67 -4.53
CA TRP A 98 1.49 -1.80 -3.06
C TRP A 98 2.69 -2.49 -2.41
N ARG A 99 3.82 -2.61 -3.11
CA ARG A 99 5.07 -3.18 -2.59
C ARG A 99 6.16 -2.11 -2.43
N PRO A 100 6.07 -1.21 -1.42
CA PRO A 100 7.01 -0.10 -1.29
C PRO A 100 8.45 -0.53 -0.99
N LEU A 101 8.63 -1.69 -0.36
CA LEU A 101 9.94 -2.25 -0.04
C LEU A 101 10.56 -3.02 -1.20
N TYR A 102 9.76 -3.48 -2.18
CA TYR A 102 10.24 -4.31 -3.27
C TYR A 102 11.38 -3.70 -4.10
N PRO A 103 11.37 -2.40 -4.49
CA PRO A 103 12.48 -1.82 -5.23
C PRO A 103 13.81 -1.91 -4.47
N TRP A 104 13.79 -1.68 -3.16
CA TRP A 104 14.97 -1.78 -2.32
C TRP A 104 15.43 -3.25 -2.18
N LEU A 105 14.51 -4.18 -1.95
CA LEU A 105 14.81 -5.61 -1.87
C LEU A 105 15.40 -6.16 -3.18
N ALA A 106 14.89 -5.71 -4.33
CA ALA A 106 15.37 -6.12 -5.64
C ALA A 106 16.82 -5.65 -5.91
N LEU A 107 17.24 -4.53 -5.31
CA LEU A 107 18.60 -4.01 -5.45
C LEU A 107 19.60 -4.66 -4.49
N ASN A 108 19.16 -5.00 -3.27
CA ASN A 108 20.05 -5.55 -2.23
C ASN A 108 20.16 -7.08 -2.29
N ASP A 109 19.22 -7.72 -2.96
CA ASP A 109 19.15 -9.17 -3.12
C ASP A 109 19.37 -9.96 -1.79
N PRO A 110 18.48 -9.83 -0.77
CA PRO A 110 18.55 -10.61 0.47
C PRO A 110 18.75 -12.12 0.27
N PRO A 111 19.50 -12.83 1.14
CA PRO A 111 19.79 -14.25 0.99
C PRO A 111 18.55 -15.14 0.82
N ALA A 112 18.68 -16.24 0.07
CA ALA A 112 17.58 -17.19 -0.17
C ALA A 112 16.97 -17.78 1.12
N SER A 113 17.77 -17.91 2.19
CA SER A 113 17.30 -18.35 3.52
C SER A 113 16.33 -17.37 4.19
N GLN A 114 16.33 -16.11 3.74
CA GLN A 114 15.52 -15.01 4.25
C GLN A 114 14.35 -14.67 3.33
N ARG A 115 14.08 -15.51 2.32
CA ARG A 115 12.96 -15.34 1.38
C ARG A 115 12.05 -16.57 1.35
N CYS A 116 10.81 -16.32 1.00
CA CYS A 116 9.93 -17.37 0.48
C CYS A 116 10.19 -17.59 -1.01
N LYS A 117 10.11 -18.84 -1.46
CA LYS A 117 10.16 -19.18 -2.89
C LYS A 117 9.02 -18.47 -3.65
N GLU A 118 7.85 -18.42 -3.01
CA GLU A 118 6.67 -17.73 -3.51
C GLU A 118 6.20 -16.71 -2.46
N ALA A 119 5.96 -15.47 -2.88
CA ALA A 119 5.51 -14.40 -1.98
C ALA A 119 4.07 -14.60 -1.47
N GLN A 120 3.35 -15.59 -2.01
CA GLN A 120 1.99 -15.98 -1.61
C GLN A 120 1.96 -17.17 -0.63
N ASP A 121 3.12 -17.69 -0.23
CA ASP A 121 3.22 -18.79 0.75
C ASP A 121 2.99 -18.26 2.18
N ALA A 122 1.74 -18.32 2.64
CA ALA A 122 1.35 -17.83 3.96
C ALA A 122 2.13 -18.46 5.13
N PRO A 123 2.34 -19.79 5.21
CA PRO A 123 3.24 -20.40 6.20
C PRO A 123 4.65 -19.80 6.20
N CYS A 124 5.22 -19.57 5.03
CA CYS A 124 6.55 -18.97 4.94
C CYS A 124 6.56 -17.50 5.39
N VAL A 125 5.57 -16.69 5.00
CA VAL A 125 5.46 -15.29 5.44
C VAL A 125 5.25 -15.21 6.95
N ALA A 126 4.41 -16.08 7.52
CA ALA A 126 4.21 -16.17 8.96
C ALA A 126 5.54 -16.47 9.69
N ARG A 127 6.35 -17.39 9.17
CA ARG A 127 7.69 -17.68 9.70
C ARG A 127 8.62 -16.47 9.65
N LEU A 128 8.67 -15.73 8.53
CA LEU A 128 9.53 -14.54 8.41
C LEU A 128 9.17 -13.47 9.45
N LEU A 129 7.88 -13.30 9.74
CA LEU A 129 7.39 -12.34 10.72
C LEU A 129 7.42 -12.88 12.16
N GLY A 130 7.70 -14.17 12.36
CA GLY A 130 7.66 -14.83 13.67
C GLY A 130 6.23 -14.94 14.24
N TRP A 131 5.26 -15.15 13.36
CA TRP A 131 3.83 -15.25 13.67
C TRP A 131 3.33 -16.68 13.52
N ARG A 132 2.20 -16.98 14.18
CA ARG A 132 1.40 -18.15 13.81
C ARG A 132 0.61 -17.86 12.54
N VAL A 133 0.29 -18.90 11.77
CA VAL A 133 -0.47 -18.75 10.51
C VAL A 133 -1.86 -18.14 10.78
N GLU A 134 -2.48 -18.48 11.90
CA GLU A 134 -3.79 -17.95 12.30
C GLU A 134 -3.73 -16.44 12.57
N GLU A 135 -2.63 -15.96 13.18
CA GLU A 135 -2.42 -14.53 13.42
C GLU A 135 -2.23 -13.77 12.11
N LEU A 136 -1.49 -14.37 11.15
CA LEU A 136 -1.34 -13.81 9.82
C LEU A 136 -2.69 -13.71 9.11
N THR A 137 -3.47 -14.80 9.10
CA THR A 137 -4.80 -14.82 8.49
C THR A 137 -5.71 -13.74 9.07
N LEU A 138 -5.73 -13.55 10.39
CA LEU A 138 -6.49 -12.47 11.02
C LEU A 138 -6.00 -11.09 10.59
N ALA A 139 -4.68 -10.88 10.55
CA ALA A 139 -4.11 -9.61 10.11
C ALA A 139 -4.49 -9.29 8.67
N LEU A 140 -4.47 -10.26 7.74
CA LEU A 140 -4.81 -10.05 6.33
C LEU A 140 -6.22 -9.45 6.13
N HIS A 141 -7.18 -9.72 7.02
CA HIS A 141 -8.52 -9.13 6.96
C HIS A 141 -8.51 -7.61 7.18
N ALA A 142 -7.48 -7.08 7.86
CA ALA A 142 -7.31 -5.65 8.06
C ALA A 142 -6.65 -4.93 6.85
N TYR A 143 -6.24 -5.66 5.80
CA TYR A 143 -5.50 -5.14 4.65
C TYR A 143 -6.33 -5.20 3.37
N PRO A 144 -7.08 -4.15 3.03
CA PRO A 144 -7.68 -4.03 1.72
C PRO A 144 -6.65 -3.46 0.70
N PRO A 145 -6.46 -4.09 -0.47
CA PRO A 145 -7.06 -5.33 -0.94
C PRO A 145 -6.27 -6.59 -0.50
N PRO A 146 -6.94 -7.73 -0.23
CA PRO A 146 -6.31 -8.91 0.38
C PRO A 146 -5.22 -9.56 -0.51
N GLU A 147 -5.35 -9.49 -1.83
CA GLU A 147 -4.43 -10.09 -2.79
C GLU A 147 -3.03 -9.44 -2.78
N VAL A 148 -2.91 -8.17 -2.34
CA VAL A 148 -1.61 -7.49 -2.22
C VAL A 148 -1.04 -7.56 -0.82
N ALA A 149 -1.86 -7.89 0.17
CA ALA A 149 -1.48 -7.90 1.57
C ALA A 149 -0.36 -8.90 1.85
N LEU A 150 -0.48 -10.12 1.34
CA LEU A 150 0.50 -11.17 1.61
C LEU A 150 1.88 -10.92 0.96
N PRO A 151 1.98 -10.53 -0.34
CA PRO A 151 3.26 -10.11 -0.93
C PRO A 151 3.89 -8.89 -0.24
N ARG A 152 3.09 -7.95 0.26
CA ARG A 152 3.59 -6.78 1.00
C ARG A 152 4.16 -7.19 2.37
N LEU A 153 3.49 -8.08 3.08
CA LEU A 153 3.98 -8.65 4.35
C LEU A 153 5.22 -9.53 4.14
N HIS A 154 5.31 -10.25 3.03
CA HIS A 154 6.52 -10.96 2.61
C HIS A 154 7.70 -10.01 2.47
N ASP A 155 7.53 -8.90 1.73
CA ASP A 155 8.58 -7.89 1.57
C ASP A 155 9.02 -7.31 2.91
N LEU A 156 8.06 -7.03 3.79
CA LEU A 156 8.33 -6.52 5.13
C LEU A 156 9.14 -7.52 5.97
N GLY A 157 8.80 -8.80 5.92
CA GLY A 157 9.57 -9.86 6.56
C GLY A 157 11.00 -9.97 6.01
N CYS A 158 11.16 -9.90 4.69
CA CYS A 158 12.48 -9.90 4.05
C CYS A 158 13.30 -8.67 4.44
N ALA A 159 12.70 -7.48 4.46
CA ALA A 159 13.40 -6.25 4.81
C ALA A 159 13.85 -6.22 6.27
N LEU A 160 13.02 -6.73 7.18
CA LEU A 160 13.40 -6.86 8.58
C LEU A 160 14.55 -7.86 8.76
N ALA A 161 14.51 -8.99 8.05
CA ALA A 161 15.57 -9.98 8.09
C ALA A 161 16.89 -9.43 7.54
N GLU A 162 16.84 -8.64 6.47
CA GLU A 162 18.01 -8.00 5.87
C GLU A 162 18.61 -6.94 6.83
N LEU A 163 17.77 -6.07 7.39
CA LEU A 163 18.24 -4.96 8.24
C LEU A 163 18.66 -5.37 9.66
N PHE A 164 18.01 -6.40 10.22
CA PHE A 164 18.18 -6.76 11.64
C PHE A 164 18.63 -8.22 11.86
N GLY A 165 18.80 -9.01 10.79
CA GLY A 165 19.23 -10.39 10.86
C GLY A 165 18.35 -11.25 11.77
N SER A 166 18.99 -12.03 12.65
CA SER A 166 18.32 -12.89 13.63
C SER A 166 17.47 -12.13 14.66
N SER A 167 17.64 -10.81 14.77
CA SER A 167 16.89 -9.98 15.72
C SER A 167 15.56 -9.46 15.16
N ALA A 168 15.26 -9.69 13.88
CA ALA A 168 14.07 -9.16 13.18
C ALA A 168 12.76 -9.36 13.97
N THR A 169 12.49 -10.58 14.43
CA THR A 169 11.27 -10.92 15.17
C THR A 169 11.20 -10.27 16.56
N THR A 170 12.36 -10.01 17.16
CA THR A 170 12.45 -9.30 18.45
C THR A 170 12.21 -7.81 18.26
N VAL A 171 12.78 -7.21 17.22
CA VAL A 171 12.62 -5.79 16.87
C VAL A 171 11.14 -5.47 16.60
N LEU A 172 10.40 -6.37 15.94
CA LEU A 172 8.96 -6.20 15.68
C LEU A 172 8.13 -5.91 16.94
N ARG A 173 8.54 -6.44 18.10
CA ARG A 173 7.80 -6.35 19.37
C ARG A 173 8.27 -5.22 20.27
N ARG A 174 9.36 -4.54 19.92
CA ARG A 174 9.90 -3.42 20.71
C ARG A 174 9.06 -2.15 20.51
N PRO A 175 9.11 -1.21 21.46
CA PRO A 175 8.50 0.10 21.28
C PRO A 175 8.97 0.76 19.97
N TRP A 176 8.00 1.17 19.15
CA TRP A 176 8.23 1.72 17.82
C TRP A 176 7.69 3.16 17.76
N PRO A 177 8.55 4.18 17.76
CA PRO A 177 8.12 5.58 17.82
C PRO A 177 7.11 5.98 16.72
N PRO A 178 7.26 5.54 15.46
CA PRO A 178 6.27 5.85 14.41
C PRO A 178 4.86 5.31 14.70
N ALA A 179 4.75 4.14 15.35
CA ALA A 179 3.45 3.59 15.75
C ALA A 179 2.80 4.45 16.85
N ARG A 180 3.60 4.85 17.84
CA ARG A 180 3.14 5.65 19.00
C ARG A 180 2.71 7.06 18.63
N ALA A 181 3.22 7.61 17.53
CA ALA A 181 2.89 8.96 17.07
C ALA A 181 1.46 9.06 16.49
N VAL A 182 0.83 7.93 16.15
CA VAL A 182 -0.51 7.93 15.56
C VAL A 182 -1.58 8.00 16.65
N ARG A 183 -2.44 9.01 16.59
CA ARG A 183 -3.65 9.10 17.42
C ARG A 183 -4.75 8.21 16.84
N VAL A 184 -4.92 7.04 17.42
CA VAL A 184 -5.97 6.04 17.14
C VAL A 184 -6.67 5.66 18.44
N SER A 185 -7.83 5.00 18.35
CA SER A 185 -8.60 4.55 19.51
C SER A 185 -7.80 3.59 20.40
N ASP A 186 -7.02 2.71 19.77
CA ASP A 186 -6.16 1.74 20.45
C ASP A 186 -4.68 2.11 20.22
N PRO A 187 -3.89 2.30 21.29
CA PRO A 187 -2.50 2.74 21.15
C PRO A 187 -1.66 1.66 20.45
N LEU A 188 -1.03 2.03 19.33
CA LEU A 188 -0.05 1.19 18.65
C LEU A 188 1.32 1.39 19.30
N VAL A 189 1.87 0.35 19.92
CA VAL A 189 3.11 0.47 20.71
C VAL A 189 4.33 -0.01 19.91
N SER A 190 4.16 -1.03 19.07
CA SER A 190 5.21 -1.72 18.34
C SER A 190 4.97 -1.76 16.83
N MET A 191 5.97 -2.20 16.05
CA MET A 191 5.79 -2.47 14.63
C MET A 191 4.71 -3.55 14.43
N LEU A 192 4.72 -4.57 15.29
CA LEU A 192 3.74 -5.65 15.28
C LEU A 192 2.30 -5.13 15.42
N ASP A 193 2.07 -4.21 16.36
CA ASP A 193 0.74 -3.63 16.57
C ASP A 193 0.29 -2.85 15.33
N ALA A 194 1.18 -2.06 14.73
CA ALA A 194 0.90 -1.32 13.51
C ALA A 194 0.53 -2.26 12.36
N ILE A 195 1.29 -3.35 12.17
CA ILE A 195 1.00 -4.34 11.12
C ILE A 195 -0.34 -5.03 11.42
N LYS A 196 -0.61 -5.50 12.65
CA LYS A 196 -1.90 -6.14 12.98
C LYS A 196 -3.09 -5.18 12.83
N ALA A 197 -2.89 -3.88 13.00
CA ALA A 197 -3.90 -2.84 12.79
C ALA A 197 -4.09 -2.42 11.32
N GLY A 198 -3.48 -3.11 10.35
CA GLY A 198 -3.58 -2.76 8.93
C GLY A 198 -2.79 -1.50 8.55
N ARG A 199 -1.76 -1.14 9.34
CA ARG A 199 -0.91 0.05 9.15
C ARG A 199 0.57 -0.33 8.92
N PRO A 200 0.87 -1.19 7.92
CA PRO A 200 2.26 -1.54 7.57
C PRO A 200 3.07 -0.31 7.11
N ASP A 201 2.41 0.75 6.64
CA ASP A 201 3.03 2.00 6.21
C ASP A 201 3.85 2.67 7.32
N LEU A 202 3.43 2.49 8.58
CA LEU A 202 4.13 2.99 9.77
C LEU A 202 5.43 2.24 10.06
N VAL A 203 5.65 1.10 9.39
CA VAL A 203 6.85 0.28 9.51
C VAL A 203 7.71 0.44 8.25
N GLU A 204 7.14 0.25 7.06
CA GLU A 204 7.88 0.24 5.79
C GLU A 204 8.65 1.52 5.53
N ARG A 205 8.05 2.69 5.81
CA ARG A 205 8.71 3.98 5.57
C ARG A 205 9.94 4.20 6.44
N PRO A 206 9.83 4.07 7.78
CA PRO A 206 11.02 4.18 8.59
C PRO A 206 12.04 3.08 8.27
N LEU A 207 11.63 1.88 7.86
CA LEU A 207 12.59 0.86 7.39
C LEU A 207 13.37 1.33 6.15
N LEU A 208 12.70 1.93 5.15
CA LEU A 208 13.39 2.50 3.98
C LEU A 208 14.34 3.65 4.37
N ARG A 209 13.95 4.47 5.34
CA ARG A 209 14.78 5.56 5.87
C ARG A 209 16.03 5.03 6.59
N ILE A 210 15.85 4.03 7.46
CA ILE A 210 16.96 3.30 8.11
C ILE A 210 17.88 2.69 7.05
N ALA A 211 17.32 2.05 6.03
CA ALA A 211 18.09 1.43 4.96
C ALA A 211 18.87 2.46 4.10
N ALA A 212 18.36 3.69 4.02
CA ALA A 212 19.04 4.82 3.37
C ALA A 212 20.06 5.53 4.28
N GLY A 213 20.22 5.11 5.55
CA GLY A 213 21.11 5.73 6.52
C GLY A 213 20.57 7.01 7.18
N ASP A 214 19.26 7.27 7.07
CA ASP A 214 18.58 8.43 7.66
C ASP A 214 17.58 7.98 8.76
N PRO A 215 17.97 7.87 10.03
CA PRO A 215 17.10 7.33 11.08
C PRO A 215 15.86 8.20 11.42
#